data_AF-A0A1S2VDL4-F1
#
_entry.id   AF-A0A1S2VDL4-F1
#
_cell.length_a   1.000
_cell.length_b   1.000
_cell.length_c   1.000
_cell.angle_alpha   90.00
_cell.angle_beta   90.00
_cell.angle_gamma   90.00
#
_symmetry.space_group_name_H-M   'P 1'
#
loop_
_entity.id
_entity.type
_entity.pdbx_description
1 polymer ?
#
loop_
_entity_poly.entity_id
_entity_poly.type
_entity_poly.pdbx_seq_one_letter_code
_entity_poly.pdbx_strand_id
1 'polypeptide(L)'
;MSTLQQHYERLRQTDLDRWNEMNSVLVRQSLKDGNCLIYFERSVLGKERKNPEKIDLRVLPGWILHCLVGFLGFTWEDIWSNRIPELEQLELEIEKAG
;
A
#
# COMPACT_ATOMS: atom_id res chain seq x y z
N MET A 1 13.57 3.78 6.88
CA MET A 1 12.30 4.30 6.34
C MET A 1 12.01 3.60 5.04
N SER A 2 11.11 2.65 5.12
CA SER A 2 10.53 1.96 3.96
C SER A 2 9.60 2.91 3.18
N THR A 3 9.19 2.46 2.00
CA THR A 3 8.31 3.20 1.08
C THR A 3 7.10 2.32 0.70
N LEU A 4 5.97 2.93 0.32
CA LEU A 4 4.80 2.22 -0.20
C LEU A 4 5.18 1.32 -1.38
N GLN A 5 6.11 1.75 -2.23
CA GLN A 5 6.64 0.96 -3.32
C GLN A 5 7.33 -0.32 -2.82
N GLN A 6 8.11 -0.24 -1.74
CA GLN A 6 8.76 -1.42 -1.16
C GLN A 6 7.73 -2.36 -0.49
N HIS A 7 6.71 -1.83 0.18
CA HIS A 7 5.60 -2.65 0.72
C HIS A 7 4.83 -3.38 -0.38
N TYR A 8 4.52 -2.68 -1.47
CA TYR A 8 3.83 -3.26 -2.62
C TYR A 8 4.66 -4.36 -3.30
N GLU A 9 5.96 -4.12 -3.50
CA GLU A 9 6.85 -5.10 -4.11
C GLU A 9 7.15 -6.28 -3.17
N ARG A 10 7.25 -6.05 -1.85
CA ARG A 10 7.34 -7.14 -0.86
C ARG A 10 6.12 -8.06 -0.98
N LEU A 11 4.91 -7.51 -0.94
CA LEU A 11 3.70 -8.34 -1.05
C LEU A 11 3.72 -9.21 -2.31
N ARG A 12 4.12 -8.64 -3.45
CA ARG A 12 4.28 -9.37 -4.71
C ARG A 12 5.27 -10.54 -4.62
N GLN A 13 6.34 -10.38 -3.85
CA GLN A 13 7.42 -11.38 -3.73
C GLN A 13 7.14 -12.43 -2.65
N THR A 14 6.43 -12.06 -1.59
CA THR A 14 6.23 -12.92 -0.41
C THR A 14 4.87 -13.62 -0.38
N ASP A 15 3.83 -13.03 -0.97
CA ASP A 15 2.46 -13.56 -0.94
C ASP A 15 1.71 -13.21 -2.23
N LEU A 16 1.91 -14.06 -3.25
CA LEU A 16 1.37 -13.83 -4.59
C LEU A 16 -0.16 -13.89 -4.62
N ASP A 17 -0.79 -14.72 -3.79
CA ASP A 17 -2.25 -14.84 -3.73
C ASP A 17 -2.87 -13.57 -3.17
N ARG A 18 -2.32 -13.05 -2.07
CA ARG A 18 -2.77 -11.78 -1.48
C ARG A 18 -2.47 -10.59 -2.37
N TRP A 19 -1.36 -10.61 -3.10
CA TRP A 19 -1.05 -9.61 -4.14
C TRP A 19 -2.09 -9.63 -5.27
N ASN A 20 -2.45 -10.81 -5.77
CA ASN A 20 -3.49 -10.97 -6.80
C ASN A 20 -4.86 -10.50 -6.31
N GLU A 21 -5.20 -10.77 -5.04
CA GLU A 21 -6.44 -10.30 -4.43
C GLU A 21 -6.48 -8.77 -4.36
N MET A 22 -5.43 -8.12 -3.86
CA MET A 22 -5.30 -6.67 -3.82
C MET A 22 -5.50 -6.06 -5.22
N ASN A 23 -4.82 -6.61 -6.22
CA ASN A 23 -4.93 -6.13 -7.60
C ASN A 23 -6.32 -6.34 -8.18
N SER A 24 -6.98 -7.47 -7.89
CA SER A 24 -8.36 -7.71 -8.28
C SER A 24 -9.32 -6.68 -7.68
N VAL A 25 -9.16 -6.33 -6.39
CA VAL A 25 -9.93 -5.26 -5.74
C VAL A 25 -9.71 -3.92 -6.44
N LEU A 26 -8.45 -3.56 -6.70
CA LEU A 26 -8.08 -2.30 -7.36
C LEU A 26 -8.54 -2.23 -8.83
N VAL A 27 -8.62 -3.36 -9.54
CA VAL A 27 -9.09 -3.41 -10.94
C VAL A 27 -10.61 -3.30 -11.01
N ARG A 28 -11.34 -3.95 -10.08
CA ARG A 28 -12.81 -3.95 -10.06
C ARG A 28 -13.40 -2.58 -9.75
N GLN A 29 -12.65 -1.73 -9.04
CA GLN A 29 -13.10 -0.38 -8.71
C GLN A 29 -12.76 0.58 -9.85
N SER A 30 -13.81 1.08 -10.52
CA SER A 30 -13.68 2.04 -11.61
C SER A 30 -13.62 3.48 -11.08
N LEU A 31 -12.72 4.27 -11.66
CA LEU A 31 -12.67 5.73 -11.57
C LEU A 31 -13.17 6.31 -12.90
N LYS A 32 -13.50 7.60 -12.89
CA LYS A 32 -14.01 8.31 -14.07
C LYS A 32 -13.10 8.18 -15.31
N ASP A 33 -11.78 8.05 -15.10
CA ASP A 33 -10.76 8.05 -16.16
C ASP A 33 -9.83 6.81 -16.12
N GLY A 34 -10.24 5.69 -15.50
CA GLY A 34 -9.43 4.48 -15.41
C GLY A 34 -9.87 3.54 -14.29
N ASN A 35 -9.05 2.55 -13.94
CA ASN A 35 -9.26 1.74 -12.74
C ASN A 35 -8.39 2.24 -11.57
N CYS A 36 -8.79 1.85 -10.35
CA CYS A 36 -8.06 2.22 -9.14
C CYS A 36 -6.62 1.69 -9.14
N LEU A 37 -6.32 0.58 -9.82
CA LEU A 37 -4.95 0.06 -9.95
C LEU A 37 -4.03 1.03 -10.70
N ILE A 38 -4.45 1.50 -11.87
CA ILE A 38 -3.68 2.47 -12.67
C ILE A 38 -3.47 3.77 -11.87
N TYR A 39 -4.49 4.21 -11.14
CA TYR A 39 -4.35 5.37 -10.26
C TYR A 39 -3.33 5.10 -9.14
N PHE A 40 -3.42 3.96 -8.47
CA PHE A 40 -2.52 3.58 -7.39
C PHE A 40 -1.06 3.57 -7.87
N GLU A 41 -0.78 2.90 -8.99
CA GLU A 41 0.58 2.81 -9.54
C GLU A 41 1.10 4.18 -10.02
N ARG A 42 0.29 4.97 -10.73
CA ARG A 42 0.77 6.24 -11.34
C ARG A 42 0.77 7.40 -10.35
N SER A 43 -0.24 7.48 -9.50
CA SER A 43 -0.51 8.64 -8.66
C SER A 43 -0.07 8.47 -7.22
N VAL A 44 -0.01 7.23 -6.69
CA VAL A 44 0.52 6.98 -5.35
C VAL A 44 1.99 6.58 -5.47
N LEU A 45 2.27 5.41 -6.03
CA LEU A 45 3.65 4.90 -6.17
C LEU A 45 4.50 5.81 -7.06
N GLY A 46 3.92 6.32 -8.16
CA GLY A 46 4.61 7.25 -9.05
C GLY A 46 4.92 8.62 -8.42
N LYS A 47 4.09 9.10 -7.48
CA LYS A 47 4.40 10.34 -6.73
C LYS A 47 5.48 10.10 -5.70
N GLU A 48 5.38 9.00 -4.96
CA GLU A 48 6.40 8.59 -3.98
C GLU A 48 7.77 8.48 -4.63
N ARG A 49 7.86 7.82 -5.79
CA ARG A 49 9.12 7.68 -6.53
C ARG A 49 9.76 9.02 -6.92
N LYS A 50 8.94 10.04 -7.19
CA LYS A 50 9.41 11.38 -7.56
C LYS A 50 9.74 12.24 -6.33
N ASN A 51 9.04 12.02 -5.23
CA ASN A 51 9.25 12.74 -3.99
C ASN A 51 8.75 11.92 -2.78
N PRO A 52 9.61 11.08 -2.19
CA PRO A 52 9.22 10.17 -1.12
C PRO A 52 8.67 10.89 0.11
N GLU A 53 9.21 12.08 0.40
CA GLU A 53 8.84 12.89 1.57
C GLU A 53 7.47 13.59 1.43
N LYS A 54 6.84 13.51 0.26
CA LYS A 54 5.57 14.21 -0.04
C LYS A 54 4.34 13.31 -0.08
N ILE A 55 4.47 12.02 0.21
CA ILE A 55 3.29 11.19 0.40
C ILE A 55 2.67 11.51 1.75
N ASP A 56 1.50 12.13 1.72
CA ASP A 56 0.64 12.25 2.90
C ASP A 56 -0.45 11.18 2.81
N LEU A 57 -0.38 10.18 3.69
CA LEU A 57 -1.33 9.09 3.78
C LEU A 57 -2.73 9.60 4.12
N ARG A 58 -2.85 10.68 4.91
CA ARG A 58 -4.13 11.17 5.42
C ARG A 58 -5.04 11.75 4.33
N VAL A 59 -4.47 12.09 3.17
CA VAL A 59 -5.21 12.65 2.03
C VAL A 59 -5.40 11.65 0.89
N LEU A 60 -4.96 10.41 1.06
CA LEU A 60 -5.21 9.36 0.06
C LEU A 60 -6.70 8.98 0.06
N PRO A 61 -7.26 8.61 -1.11
CA PRO A 61 -8.61 8.08 -1.19
C PRO A 61 -8.84 6.90 -0.24
N GLY A 62 -10.01 6.83 0.39
CA GLY A 62 -10.32 5.81 1.40
C GLY A 62 -10.12 4.37 0.91
N TRP A 63 -10.42 4.09 -0.36
CA TRP A 63 -10.19 2.76 -0.95
C TRP A 63 -8.69 2.39 -1.03
N ILE A 64 -7.79 3.38 -1.18
CA ILE A 64 -6.34 3.15 -1.08
C ILE A 64 -5.99 2.81 0.35
N LEU A 65 -6.49 3.58 1.31
CA LEU A 65 -6.22 3.35 2.74
C LEU A 65 -6.65 1.95 3.18
N HIS A 66 -7.84 1.51 2.73
CA HIS A 66 -8.29 0.14 2.95
C HIS A 66 -7.36 -0.90 2.32
N CYS A 67 -6.77 -0.62 1.16
CA CYS A 67 -5.79 -1.53 0.56
C CYS A 67 -4.47 -1.57 1.35
N LEU A 68 -3.98 -0.41 1.82
CA LEU A 68 -2.77 -0.34 2.65
C LEU A 68 -2.95 -1.18 3.92
N VAL A 69 -4.09 -1.02 4.59
CA VAL A 69 -4.41 -1.75 5.83
C VAL A 69 -4.70 -3.22 5.56
N GLY A 70 -5.50 -3.52 4.55
CA GLY A 70 -5.96 -4.88 4.26
C GLY A 70 -4.89 -5.77 3.63
N PHE A 71 -3.94 -5.21 2.89
CA PHE A 71 -2.98 -6.01 2.11
C PHE A 71 -1.52 -5.72 2.43
N LEU A 72 -1.17 -4.49 2.76
CA LEU A 72 0.24 -4.09 2.93
C LEU A 72 0.70 -4.07 4.40
N GLY A 73 -0.18 -4.42 5.34
CA GLY A 73 0.16 -4.51 6.76
C GLY A 73 0.22 -3.16 7.49
N PHE A 74 -0.39 -2.12 6.92
CA PHE A 74 -0.51 -0.83 7.62
C PHE A 74 -1.59 -0.93 8.68
N THR A 75 -1.46 -0.14 9.74
CA THR A 75 -2.54 0.10 10.70
C THR A 75 -3.23 1.43 10.40
N TRP A 76 -4.44 1.63 10.91
CA TRP A 76 -5.08 2.96 10.84
C TRP A 76 -4.28 4.02 11.61
N GLU A 77 -3.57 3.60 12.66
CA GLU A 77 -2.65 4.48 13.40
C GLU A 77 -1.49 4.97 12.51
N ASP A 78 -0.92 4.09 11.67
CA ASP A 78 0.09 4.49 10.67
C ASP A 78 -0.48 5.57 9.73
N ILE A 79 -1.71 5.39 9.26
CA ILE A 79 -2.38 6.37 8.39
C ILE A 79 -2.56 7.72 9.10
N TRP A 80 -3.11 7.73 10.32
CA TRP A 80 -3.38 8.97 11.05
C TRP A 80 -2.12 9.70 11.51
N SER A 81 -1.06 8.94 11.84
CA SER A 81 0.25 9.50 12.18
C SER A 81 1.08 9.87 10.95
N ASN A 82 0.56 9.64 9.73
CA ASN A 82 1.28 9.81 8.47
C ASN A 82 2.63 9.07 8.46
N ARG A 83 2.64 7.85 8.99
CA ARG A 83 3.82 7.01 9.13
C ARG A 83 3.75 5.86 8.15
N ILE A 84 4.86 5.59 7.46
CA ILE A 84 5.06 4.36 6.71
C ILE A 84 5.81 3.38 7.64
N PRO A 85 5.24 2.21 7.99
CA PRO A 85 5.87 1.27 8.92
C PRO A 85 7.10 0.62 8.28
N GLU A 86 8.16 0.36 9.05
CA GLU A 86 9.37 -0.29 8.54
C GLU A 86 9.09 -1.75 8.16
N LEU A 87 9.70 -2.22 7.07
CA LEU A 87 9.47 -3.58 6.57
C LEU A 87 10.00 -4.66 7.51
N GLU A 88 11.16 -4.43 8.12
CA GLU A 88 11.80 -5.35 9.06
C GLU A 88 10.91 -5.60 10.31
N GLN A 89 10.13 -4.61 10.72
CA GLN A 89 9.20 -4.76 11.85
C GLN A 89 8.00 -5.64 11.47
N LEU A 90 7.49 -5.50 10.25
CA LEU A 90 6.41 -6.31 9.71
C LEU A 90 6.80 -7.79 9.54
N GLU A 91 8.02 -8.06 9.11
CA GLU A 91 8.53 -9.44 8.96
C GLU A 91 8.64 -10.13 10.33
N LEU A 92 9.16 -9.43 11.34
CA LEU A 92 9.25 -9.94 12.72
C LEU A 92 7.89 -10.19 13.36
N GLU A 93 6.85 -9.44 13.00
CA GLU A 93 5.49 -9.65 13.51
C GLU A 93 4.80 -10.84 12.84
N ILE A 94 5.04 -11.05 11.54
CA ILE A 94 4.53 -12.22 10.81
C ILE A 94 5.19 -13.51 11.32
N GLU A 95 6.52 -13.51 11.54
CA GLU A 95 7.24 -14.67 12.11
C GLU A 95 6.77 -15.02 13.52
N LYS A 96 6.32 -14.05 14.32
CA LYS A 96 5.77 -14.29 15.66
C LYS A 96 4.32 -14.76 15.67
N ALA A 97 3.60 -14.53 14.58
CA ALA A 97 2.20 -14.90 14.43
C ALA A 97 1.99 -16.27 13.74
N GLY A 98 3.05 -16.83 13.14
CA GLY A 98 3.10 -18.19 12.59
C GLY A 98 3.66 -19.21 13.58
#